data_AF-A0A3A1XYG9-F1
#
_entry.id   AF-A0A3A1XYG9-F1
#
_cell.length_a   1.000
_cell.length_b   1.000
_cell.length_c   1.000
_cell.angle_alpha   90.00
_cell.angle_beta   90.00
_cell.angle_gamma   90.00
#
_symmetry.space_group_name_H-M   'P 1'
#
loop_
_entity.id
_entity.type
_entity.pdbx_description
1 polymer ?
#
loop_
_entity_poly.entity_id
_entity_poly.type
_entity_poly.pdbx_seq_one_letter_code
_entity_poly.pdbx_strand_id
1 'polypeptide(L)'
;MPYMAAGSRKTTVESKALSIAIKRAMAIRGLKTPGLAKASSIPYGTLRKILELNTVADYEQLRKIAIALGVPLSAIVADSEKLVKDPGIVEDYLDSIQQEPKSSATVDPSVSDSSAPNASSAPTSADSGSSQSASNTPSSSDASSVSPSAADDDYISHIADLIAADPSQFALMAHTDPNKFLESTTPHD
;
A
#
# COMPACT_ATOMS: atom_id res chain seq x y z
N MET A 1 31.28 -1.56 12.58
CA MET A 1 29.93 -1.52 12.00
C MET A 1 29.96 -2.22 10.65
N PRO A 2 29.44 -3.44 10.49
CA PRO A 2 29.43 -4.08 9.18
C PRO A 2 28.37 -3.39 8.31
N TYR A 3 28.81 -2.83 7.18
CA TYR A 3 27.91 -2.38 6.12
C TYR A 3 27.27 -3.63 5.50
N MET A 4 25.93 -3.70 5.48
CA MET A 4 25.26 -4.74 4.68
C MET A 4 25.40 -4.35 3.22
N ALA A 5 25.97 -5.24 2.40
CA ALA A 5 25.94 -5.11 0.96
C ALA A 5 24.49 -4.97 0.50
N ALA A 6 24.16 -3.83 -0.09
CA ALA A 6 22.91 -3.64 -0.82
C ALA A 6 22.99 -4.52 -2.08
N GLY A 7 22.69 -5.81 -1.93
CA GLY A 7 22.44 -6.66 -3.08
C GLY A 7 21.31 -6.00 -3.87
N SER A 8 21.61 -5.58 -5.10
CA SER A 8 20.65 -4.99 -6.02
C SER A 8 19.60 -6.05 -6.34
N ARG A 9 18.54 -6.12 -5.52
CA ARG A 9 17.40 -6.96 -5.80
C ARG A 9 16.86 -6.51 -7.15
N LYS A 10 16.87 -7.41 -8.12
CA LYS A 10 16.24 -7.19 -9.42
C LYS A 10 14.78 -6.91 -9.15
N THR A 11 14.39 -5.65 -9.28
CA THR A 11 13.00 -5.26 -9.29
C THR A 11 12.37 -5.85 -10.56
N THR A 12 11.04 -5.96 -10.59
CA THR A 12 10.31 -6.43 -11.77
C THR A 12 9.24 -5.41 -12.14
N VAL A 13 8.76 -5.45 -13.39
CA VAL A 13 7.67 -4.57 -13.85
C VAL A 13 6.45 -4.73 -12.97
N GLU A 14 6.13 -5.96 -12.55
CA GLU A 14 5.01 -6.30 -11.67
C GLU A 14 5.17 -5.66 -10.29
N SER A 15 6.37 -5.74 -9.70
CA SER A 15 6.63 -5.10 -8.40
C SER A 15 6.47 -3.57 -8.48
N LYS A 16 6.93 -2.96 -9.59
CA LYS A 16 6.76 -1.52 -9.84
C LYS A 16 5.30 -1.16 -10.02
N ALA A 17 4.58 -1.89 -10.85
CA ALA A 17 3.15 -1.72 -11.09
C ALA A 17 2.35 -1.84 -9.78
N LEU A 18 2.66 -2.82 -8.94
CA LEU A 18 2.03 -2.97 -7.62
C LEU A 18 2.30 -1.75 -6.72
N SER A 19 3.54 -1.25 -6.68
CA SER A 19 3.86 -0.04 -5.92
C SER A 19 3.10 1.20 -6.42
N ILE A 20 2.88 1.30 -7.74
CA ILE A 20 2.12 2.39 -8.36
C ILE A 20 0.64 2.26 -8.00
N ALA A 21 0.07 1.05 -8.08
CA ALA A 21 -1.32 0.78 -7.69
C ALA A 21 -1.58 1.18 -6.22
N ILE A 22 -0.67 0.81 -5.31
CA ILE A 22 -0.76 1.24 -3.91
C ILE A 22 -0.67 2.77 -3.79
N LYS A 23 0.26 3.43 -4.50
CA LYS A 23 0.39 4.90 -4.50
C LYS A 23 -0.83 5.60 -5.07
N ARG A 24 -1.48 5.04 -6.10
CA ARG A 24 -2.74 5.55 -6.65
C ARG A 24 -3.88 5.44 -5.64
N ALA A 25 -4.03 4.27 -5.00
CA ALA A 25 -5.01 4.08 -3.94
C ALA A 25 -4.78 5.02 -2.74
N MET A 26 -3.51 5.28 -2.39
CA MET A 26 -3.13 6.30 -1.40
C MET A 26 -3.57 7.71 -1.80
N ALA A 27 -3.36 8.09 -3.08
CA ALA A 27 -3.76 9.40 -3.59
C ALA A 27 -5.28 9.58 -3.56
N ILE A 28 -6.05 8.56 -3.95
CA ILE A 28 -7.52 8.57 -3.89
C ILE A 28 -8.02 8.79 -2.46
N ARG A 29 -7.37 8.16 -1.47
CA ARG A 29 -7.74 8.30 -0.05
C ARG A 29 -7.12 9.52 0.65
N GLY A 30 -6.24 10.27 -0.02
CA GLY A 30 -5.52 11.39 0.57
C GLY A 30 -4.52 10.99 1.67
N LEU A 31 -4.04 9.74 1.67
CA LEU A 31 -3.12 9.23 2.69
C LEU A 31 -1.66 9.31 2.22
N LYS A 32 -0.81 9.93 3.04
CA LYS A 32 0.65 9.89 2.88
C LYS A 32 1.22 8.62 3.53
N THR A 33 2.44 8.23 3.16
CA THR A 33 3.12 7.03 3.68
C THR A 33 3.14 6.95 5.23
N PRO A 34 3.40 8.04 5.98
CA PRO A 34 3.32 7.98 7.45
C PRO A 34 1.90 7.72 7.97
N GLY A 35 0.88 8.23 7.29
CA GLY A 35 -0.52 8.00 7.64
C GLY A 35 -0.93 6.56 7.38
N LEU A 36 -0.53 6.00 6.24
CA LEU A 36 -0.77 4.60 5.90
C LEU A 36 -0.06 3.64 6.87
N ALA A 37 1.17 3.96 7.29
CA ALA A 37 1.90 3.17 8.28
C ALA A 37 1.13 3.09 9.62
N LYS A 38 0.60 4.22 10.09
CA LYS A 38 -0.23 4.27 11.31
C LYS A 38 -1.52 3.47 11.13
N ALA A 39 -2.21 3.60 9.99
CA ALA A 39 -3.47 2.91 9.74
C ALA A 39 -3.32 1.40 9.53
N SER A 40 -2.25 0.94 8.89
CA SER A 40 -1.99 -0.48 8.60
C SER A 40 -1.26 -1.23 9.72
N SER A 41 -0.81 -0.52 10.77
CA SER A 41 0.08 -1.07 11.82
C SER A 41 1.39 -1.66 11.27
N ILE A 42 1.81 -1.25 10.07
CA ILE A 42 3.09 -1.65 9.47
C ILE A 42 4.13 -0.57 9.78
N PRO A 43 5.35 -0.93 10.23
CA PRO A 43 6.40 0.04 10.48
C PRO A 43 6.69 0.90 9.24
N TYR A 44 6.83 2.21 9.45
CA TYR A 44 7.09 3.17 8.36
C TYR A 44 8.28 2.77 7.49
N GLY A 45 9.39 2.32 8.11
CA GLY A 45 10.58 1.86 7.38
C GLY A 45 10.29 0.66 6.46
N THR A 46 9.44 -0.26 6.88
CA THR A 46 9.01 -1.41 6.07
C THR A 46 8.15 -0.95 4.90
N LEU A 47 7.13 -0.12 5.18
CA LEU A 47 6.24 0.40 4.14
C LEU A 47 7.01 1.23 3.10
N ARG A 48 7.96 2.06 3.55
CA ARG A 48 8.84 2.82 2.66
C ARG A 48 9.65 1.90 1.75
N LYS A 49 10.29 0.86 2.31
CA LYS A 49 11.05 -0.11 1.52
C LYS A 49 10.17 -0.84 0.49
N ILE A 50 8.92 -1.16 0.83
CA ILE A 50 7.97 -1.78 -0.10
C ILE A 50 7.67 -0.84 -1.27
N LEU A 51 7.34 0.42 -0.98
CA LEU A 51 6.96 1.41 -2.00
C LEU A 51 8.13 1.88 -2.87
N GLU A 52 9.36 1.76 -2.38
CA GLU A 52 10.62 2.03 -3.09
C GLU A 52 11.17 0.79 -3.80
N LEU A 53 10.45 -0.34 -3.78
CA LEU A 53 10.88 -1.61 -4.39
C LEU A 53 12.18 -2.17 -3.78
N ASN A 54 12.56 -1.68 -2.61
CA ASN A 54 13.70 -2.15 -1.85
C ASN A 54 13.40 -3.46 -1.15
N THR A 55 12.13 -3.81 -0.92
CA THR A 55 11.70 -5.13 -0.41
C THR A 55 10.37 -5.60 -1.00
N VAL A 56 10.21 -6.92 -1.10
CA VAL A 56 8.92 -7.55 -1.43
C VAL A 56 8.01 -7.45 -0.21
N ALA A 57 6.73 -7.15 -0.46
CA ALA A 57 5.70 -7.13 0.57
C ALA A 57 5.13 -8.53 0.78
N ASP A 58 4.99 -8.94 2.04
CA ASP A 58 4.34 -10.19 2.39
C ASP A 58 2.83 -10.09 2.19
N TYR A 59 2.15 -11.23 1.99
CA TYR A 59 0.69 -11.26 1.84
C TYR A 59 -0.05 -10.53 2.97
N GLU A 60 0.36 -10.77 4.23
CA GLU A 60 -0.21 -10.10 5.40
C GLU A 60 0.00 -8.59 5.39
N GLN A 61 1.15 -8.13 4.90
CA GLN A 61 1.44 -6.70 4.76
C GLN A 61 0.53 -6.08 3.69
N LEU A 62 0.38 -6.75 2.54
CA LEU A 62 -0.52 -6.31 1.48
C LEU A 62 -1.98 -6.29 1.95
N ARG A 63 -2.42 -7.31 2.68
CA ARG A 63 -3.76 -7.37 3.27
C ARG A 63 -4.00 -6.20 4.22
N LYS A 64 -3.06 -5.91 5.12
CA LYS A 64 -3.16 -4.77 6.05
C LYS A 64 -3.16 -3.42 5.33
N ILE A 65 -2.35 -3.25 4.28
CA ILE A 65 -2.35 -2.05 3.44
C ILE A 65 -3.70 -1.87 2.76
N ALA A 66 -4.24 -2.93 2.16
CA ALA A 66 -5.55 -2.91 1.50
C ALA A 66 -6.67 -2.50 2.46
N ILE A 67 -6.72 -3.10 3.65
CA ILE A 67 -7.69 -2.76 4.71
C ILE A 67 -7.53 -1.28 5.12
N ALA A 68 -6.30 -0.81 5.35
CA ALA A 68 -6.04 0.59 5.73
C ALA A 68 -6.44 1.59 4.64
N LEU A 69 -6.31 1.20 3.37
CA LEU A 69 -6.77 1.97 2.22
C LEU A 69 -8.28 1.83 1.98
N GLY A 70 -8.95 0.89 2.64
CA GLY A 70 -10.35 0.54 2.41
C GLY A 70 -10.65 0.15 0.97
N VAL A 71 -9.68 -0.49 0.31
CA VAL A 71 -9.79 -1.04 -1.04
C VAL A 71 -9.55 -2.54 -0.93
N PRO A 72 -10.35 -3.41 -1.57
CA PRO A 72 -10.10 -4.84 -1.52
C PRO A 72 -8.74 -5.16 -2.17
N LEU A 73 -8.01 -6.12 -1.59
CA LEU A 73 -6.68 -6.51 -2.09
C LEU A 73 -6.74 -6.93 -3.57
N SER A 74 -7.81 -7.60 -3.98
CA SER A 74 -8.05 -7.98 -5.38
C SER A 74 -8.10 -6.79 -6.33
N ALA A 75 -8.65 -5.65 -5.93
CA ALA A 75 -8.69 -4.46 -6.76
C ALA A 75 -7.30 -3.82 -6.92
N ILE A 76 -6.46 -3.86 -5.88
CA ILE A 76 -5.07 -3.39 -5.97
C ILE A 76 -4.27 -4.27 -6.93
N VAL A 77 -4.44 -5.59 -6.83
CA VAL A 77 -3.79 -6.55 -7.74
C VAL A 77 -4.28 -6.37 -9.17
N ALA A 78 -5.60 -6.28 -9.38
CA ALA A 78 -6.17 -6.06 -10.71
C ALA A 78 -5.71 -4.74 -11.34
N ASP A 79 -5.59 -3.66 -10.57
CA ASP A 79 -5.00 -2.40 -11.05
C ASP A 79 -3.54 -2.63 -11.45
N SER A 80 -2.74 -3.31 -10.63
CA SER A 80 -1.34 -3.61 -10.97
C SER A 80 -1.20 -4.44 -12.25
N GLU A 81 -2.06 -5.43 -12.48
CA GLU A 81 -2.03 -6.25 -13.71
C GLU A 81 -2.38 -5.45 -14.97
N LYS A 82 -3.25 -4.44 -14.84
CA LYS A 82 -3.53 -3.50 -15.93
C LYS A 82 -2.30 -2.64 -16.23
N LEU A 83 -1.60 -2.19 -15.20
CA LEU A 83 -0.41 -1.36 -15.32
C LEU A 83 0.79 -2.09 -15.91
N VAL A 84 0.91 -3.39 -15.68
CA VAL A 84 1.96 -4.20 -16.34
C VAL A 84 1.78 -4.24 -17.86
N LYS A 85 0.54 -4.11 -18.36
CA LYS A 85 0.22 -4.09 -19.79
C LYS A 85 0.33 -2.70 -20.42
N ASP A 86 0.50 -1.66 -19.61
CA ASP A 86 0.63 -0.28 -20.06
C ASP A 86 2.06 -0.06 -20.59
N PRO A 87 2.25 0.21 -21.89
CA PRO A 87 3.58 0.39 -22.47
C PRO A 87 4.36 1.52 -21.79
N GLY A 88 3.70 2.60 -21.35
CA GLY A 88 4.38 3.70 -20.67
C GLY A 88 5.03 3.30 -19.35
N ILE A 89 4.41 2.36 -18.62
CA ILE A 89 4.96 1.86 -17.35
C ILE A 89 6.11 0.88 -17.57
N VAL A 90 6.02 0.08 -18.63
CA VAL A 90 7.10 -0.81 -19.07
C VAL A 90 8.30 0.02 -19.51
N GLU A 91 8.10 1.06 -20.32
CA GLU A 91 9.14 2.02 -20.74
C GLU A 91 9.77 2.71 -19.54
N ASP A 92 8.96 3.29 -18.64
CA ASP A 92 9.46 3.91 -17.41
C ASP A 92 10.30 2.92 -16.57
N TYR A 93 9.92 1.65 -16.55
CA TYR A 93 10.68 0.60 -15.85
C TYR A 93 12.01 0.30 -16.54
N LEU A 94 12.01 0.16 -17.87
CA LEU A 94 13.21 -0.03 -18.67
C LEU A 94 14.18 1.15 -18.50
N ASP A 95 13.67 2.38 -18.43
CA ASP A 95 14.48 3.57 -18.15
C ASP A 95 15.06 3.53 -16.72
N SER A 96 14.27 3.07 -15.75
CA SER A 96 14.70 2.95 -14.35
C SER A 96 15.85 1.95 -14.17
N ILE A 97 15.90 0.87 -14.98
CA ILE A 97 16.99 -0.10 -14.95
C ILE A 97 18.20 0.33 -15.78
N GLN A 98 18.03 1.20 -16.79
CA GLN A 98 19.12 1.71 -17.61
C GLN A 98 19.89 2.86 -16.93
N GLN A 99 19.26 3.58 -16.00
CA GLN A 99 19.90 4.68 -15.26
C GLN A 99 20.89 4.23 -14.16
N GLU A 100 20.98 2.93 -13.85
CA GLU A 100 22.03 2.34 -13.01
C GLU A 100 22.90 1.43 -13.90
N PRO A 101 24.12 1.82 -14.35
CA PRO A 101 25.23 2.23 -13.49
C PRO A 101 26.11 3.37 -14.08
N LYS A 102 26.23 4.51 -13.39
CA LYS A 102 27.34 5.47 -13.63
C LYS A 102 28.38 5.38 -12.51
N SER A 103 29.38 4.52 -12.77
CA SER A 103 30.79 4.69 -12.42
C SER A 103 31.14 5.15 -10.99
N SER A 104 31.29 4.20 -10.07
CA SER A 104 32.26 4.34 -8.97
C SER A 104 33.62 3.80 -9.48
N ALA A 105 34.42 4.68 -10.09
CA ALA A 105 35.83 4.41 -10.34
C ALA A 105 36.62 5.14 -9.25
N THR A 106 37.12 4.36 -8.30
CA THR A 106 38.10 4.75 -7.28
C THR A 106 39.36 5.33 -7.93
N VAL A 107 39.76 6.54 -7.52
CA VAL A 107 41.17 6.95 -7.53
C VAL A 107 41.49 7.69 -6.21
N ASP A 108 42.12 6.92 -5.32
CA ASP A 108 43.12 7.19 -4.27
C ASP A 108 43.20 8.55 -3.52
N PRO A 109 43.25 8.55 -2.16
CA PRO A 109 43.52 9.72 -1.32
C PRO A 109 45.03 9.93 -1.05
N SER A 110 45.62 10.98 -1.64
CA SER A 110 46.98 11.45 -1.33
C SER A 110 46.95 12.77 -0.55
N VAL A 111 46.95 12.63 0.78
CA VAL A 111 47.60 13.40 1.86
C VAL A 111 48.00 14.89 1.73
N SER A 112 47.84 15.56 2.89
CA SER A 112 48.63 16.69 3.46
C SER A 112 48.29 18.11 3.00
N ASP A 113 48.19 19.13 3.86
CA ASP A 113 48.25 19.30 5.33
C ASP A 113 47.84 20.76 5.63
N SER A 114 47.54 21.02 6.91
CA SER A 114 47.68 22.31 7.61
C SER A 114 46.59 23.38 7.42
N SER A 115 45.75 23.55 8.45
CA SER A 115 45.85 24.69 9.39
C SER A 115 44.68 24.72 10.39
N ALA A 116 45.01 24.50 11.67
CA ALA A 116 44.32 25.06 12.83
C ALA A 116 45.38 25.95 13.53
N PRO A 117 45.03 27.06 14.21
CA PRO A 117 44.14 27.00 15.37
C PRO A 117 43.21 28.21 15.53
N ASN A 118 42.12 28.06 16.29
CA ASN A 118 41.72 29.16 17.16
C ASN A 118 41.06 28.65 18.43
N ALA A 119 41.57 29.16 19.55
CA ALA A 119 41.16 28.89 20.90
C ALA A 119 39.82 29.56 21.20
N SER A 120 39.03 28.96 22.11
CA SER A 120 38.77 29.52 23.44
C SER A 120 37.44 29.00 24.00
N SER A 121 37.56 28.20 25.05
CA SER A 121 36.86 28.30 26.35
C SER A 121 35.36 28.70 26.40
N ALA A 122 34.51 27.72 26.73
CA ALA A 122 33.46 27.64 27.77
C ALA A 122 32.75 28.94 28.26
N PRO A 123 31.47 28.94 28.72
CA PRO A 123 31.02 28.05 29.81
C PRO A 123 29.51 27.66 29.96
N THR A 124 29.28 26.74 30.93
CA THR A 124 28.16 26.61 31.92
C THR A 124 26.71 26.41 31.44
N SER A 125 26.02 25.27 31.66
CA SER A 125 25.47 24.63 32.88
C SER A 125 24.16 25.23 33.43
N ALA A 126 23.08 24.44 33.42
CA ALA A 126 21.92 24.36 34.35
C ALA A 126 20.83 23.52 33.65
N ASP A 127 20.52 22.27 34.02
CA ASP A 127 19.89 21.74 35.24
C ASP A 127 18.39 22.07 35.43
N SER A 128 17.67 21.05 35.92
CA SER A 128 16.31 21.04 36.48
C SER A 128 15.14 21.07 35.49
N GLY A 129 14.09 20.24 35.56
CA GLY A 129 13.72 19.18 36.49
C GLY A 129 12.22 18.83 36.31
N SER A 130 11.87 17.60 36.67
CA SER A 130 10.56 17.17 37.21
C SER A 130 9.25 17.35 36.41
N SER A 131 8.51 16.26 36.16
CA SER A 131 7.30 15.89 36.94
C SER A 131 6.41 14.84 36.24
N GLN A 132 5.77 14.04 37.08
CA GLN A 132 4.90 12.87 36.84
C GLN A 132 3.51 13.23 36.29
N SER A 133 2.83 12.27 35.65
CA SER A 133 1.39 11.90 35.83
C SER A 133 1.01 10.86 34.77
N ALA A 134 0.69 9.61 35.12
CA ALA A 134 -0.54 9.11 35.76
C ALA A 134 -1.72 8.95 34.78
N SER A 135 -2.10 7.67 34.62
CA SER A 135 -3.46 7.11 34.45
C SER A 135 -4.36 7.63 33.31
N ASN A 136 -4.83 6.70 32.47
CA ASN A 136 -6.24 6.26 32.45
C ASN A 136 -6.49 5.23 31.33
N THR A 137 -6.96 4.04 31.73
CA THR A 137 -7.85 3.19 30.92
C THR A 137 -9.24 3.84 30.86
N PRO A 138 -10.09 3.53 29.85
CA PRO A 138 -11.04 2.45 30.11
C PRO A 138 -11.44 1.59 28.88
N SER A 139 -11.87 0.37 29.20
CA SER A 139 -12.98 -0.41 28.61
C SER A 139 -13.16 -0.48 27.10
N SER A 140 -13.04 -1.70 26.58
CA SER A 140 -14.07 -2.24 25.68
C SER A 140 -14.21 -3.74 25.93
N SER A 141 -15.40 -4.13 26.38
CA SER A 141 -15.82 -5.51 26.56
C SER A 141 -15.83 -6.26 25.23
N ASP A 142 -15.35 -7.49 25.29
CA ASP A 142 -15.24 -8.47 24.22
C ASP A 142 -16.56 -9.28 24.07
N ALA A 143 -16.67 -9.91 22.91
CA ALA A 143 -17.44 -11.12 22.59
C ALA A 143 -18.98 -11.02 22.39
N SER A 144 -19.36 -10.74 21.13
CA SER A 144 -20.48 -11.43 20.48
C SER A 144 -19.92 -12.27 19.35
N SER A 145 -19.48 -13.49 19.67
CA SER A 145 -19.12 -14.52 18.69
C SER A 145 -20.39 -15.12 18.10
N VAL A 146 -20.77 -14.72 16.89
CA VAL A 146 -21.69 -15.50 16.06
C VAL A 146 -20.87 -16.57 15.37
N SER A 147 -20.97 -17.81 15.87
CA SER A 147 -20.47 -19.00 15.19
C SER A 147 -21.26 -19.21 13.88
N PRO A 148 -20.61 -19.46 12.73
CA PRO A 148 -21.32 -19.92 11.55
C PRO A 148 -21.80 -21.36 11.81
N SER A 149 -23.09 -21.50 12.06
CA SER A 149 -23.76 -22.80 12.06
C SER A 149 -23.70 -23.38 10.65
N ALA A 150 -23.45 -24.69 10.53
CA ALA A 150 -23.35 -25.47 9.30
C ALA A 150 -24.65 -25.58 8.46
N ALA A 151 -25.51 -24.55 8.50
CA ALA A 151 -26.75 -24.44 7.73
C ALA A 151 -26.59 -23.59 6.45
N ASP A 152 -25.45 -22.91 6.27
CA ASP A 152 -25.20 -22.06 5.10
C ASP A 152 -24.91 -22.87 3.82
N ASP A 153 -24.43 -24.11 3.95
CA ASP A 153 -24.12 -24.98 2.81
C ASP A 153 -25.40 -25.44 2.06
N ASP A 154 -26.50 -25.66 2.78
CA ASP A 154 -27.79 -26.04 2.18
C ASP A 154 -28.42 -24.88 1.41
N TYR A 155 -28.24 -23.64 1.89
CA TYR A 155 -28.74 -22.44 1.21
C TYR A 155 -27.97 -22.16 -0.08
N ILE A 156 -26.63 -22.29 -0.05
CA ILE A 156 -25.78 -22.11 -1.23
C ILE A 156 -26.08 -23.20 -2.28
N SER A 157 -26.27 -24.44 -1.84
CA SER A 157 -26.62 -25.56 -2.72
C SER A 157 -27.99 -25.37 -3.38
N HIS A 158 -29.00 -24.91 -2.63
CA HIS A 158 -30.33 -24.64 -3.18
C HIS A 158 -30.35 -23.51 -4.23
N ILE A 159 -29.55 -22.45 -4.01
CA ILE A 159 -29.41 -21.37 -5.01
C ILE A 159 -28.72 -21.88 -6.28
N ALA A 160 -27.70 -22.72 -6.15
CA ALA A 160 -27.02 -23.31 -7.30
C ALA A 160 -27.96 -24.17 -8.15
N ASP A 161 -28.81 -24.96 -7.50
CA ASP A 161 -29.83 -25.78 -8.17
C ASP A 161 -30.90 -24.93 -8.87
N LEU A 162 -31.33 -23.82 -8.26
CA LEU A 162 -32.26 -22.86 -8.87
C LEU A 162 -31.68 -22.18 -10.13
N ILE A 163 -30.40 -21.82 -10.11
CA ILE A 163 -29.71 -21.22 -11.27
C ILE A 163 -29.52 -22.27 -12.38
N ALA A 164 -29.23 -23.52 -12.02
CA ALA A 164 -29.08 -24.61 -12.97
C ALA A 164 -30.41 -25.01 -13.65
N ALA A 165 -31.53 -24.91 -12.91
CA ALA A 165 -32.85 -25.26 -13.41
C ALA A 165 -33.41 -24.27 -14.44
N ASP A 166 -33.14 -22.97 -14.30
CA ASP A 166 -33.58 -21.95 -15.27
C ASP A 166 -32.60 -20.76 -15.35
N PRO A 167 -31.51 -20.89 -16.13
CA PRO A 167 -30.51 -19.83 -16.28
C PRO A 167 -31.04 -18.59 -17.03
N SER A 168 -32.22 -18.69 -17.67
CA SER A 168 -32.79 -17.61 -18.48
C SER A 168 -33.41 -16.48 -17.66
N GLN A 169 -33.83 -16.76 -16.41
CA GLN A 169 -34.38 -15.76 -15.48
C GLN A 169 -33.34 -14.71 -15.07
N PHE A 170 -32.07 -15.09 -14.95
CA PHE A 170 -30.97 -14.19 -14.55
C PHE A 170 -30.34 -13.45 -15.74
N ALA A 171 -30.57 -13.92 -16.96
CA ALA A 171 -30.03 -13.31 -18.18
C ALA A 171 -30.78 -12.03 -18.62
N LEU A 172 -31.94 -11.72 -18.04
CA LEU A 172 -32.80 -10.61 -18.49
C LEU A 172 -32.43 -9.22 -17.96
N MET A 173 -31.50 -9.09 -17.00
CA MET A 173 -31.06 -7.77 -16.50
C MET A 173 -29.93 -7.13 -17.32
N ALA A 174 -29.28 -7.86 -18.24
CA ALA A 174 -28.13 -7.36 -19.00
C ALA A 174 -28.49 -6.49 -20.22
N HIS A 175 -29.78 -6.37 -20.56
CA HIS A 175 -30.24 -5.61 -21.74
C HIS A 175 -31.16 -4.43 -21.45
N THR A 176 -31.31 -4.04 -20.18
CA THR A 176 -32.08 -2.84 -19.83
C THR A 176 -31.12 -1.65 -19.81
N ASP A 177 -31.23 -0.78 -20.82
CA ASP A 177 -30.54 0.51 -20.85
C ASP A 177 -30.92 1.32 -19.58
N PRO A 178 -29.97 1.66 -18.69
CA PRO A 178 -30.25 2.35 -17.45
C PRO A 178 -30.83 3.77 -17.67
N ASN A 179 -30.71 4.33 -18.87
CA ASN A 179 -31.28 5.65 -19.19
C ASN A 179 -32.76 5.61 -19.57
N LYS A 180 -33.33 4.43 -19.85
CA LYS A 180 -34.72 4.32 -20.34
C LYS A 180 -35.77 4.73 -19.30
N PHE A 181 -35.44 4.73 -18.01
CA PHE A 181 -36.36 5.18 -16.95
C PHE A 181 -36.51 6.70 -16.90
N LEU A 182 -35.50 7.47 -17.32
CA LEU A 182 -35.46 8.92 -17.16
C LEU A 182 -36.26 9.68 -18.23
N GLU A 183 -36.52 9.08 -19.40
CA GLU A 183 -37.26 9.75 -20.48
C GLU A 183 -38.79 9.67 -20.33
N SER A 184 -39.30 8.87 -19.39
CA SER A 184 -40.75 8.59 -19.30
C SER A 184 -41.52 9.47 -18.31
N THR A 185 -40.88 10.41 -17.60
CA THR A 185 -41.53 11.16 -16.50
C THR A 185 -41.58 12.68 -16.67
N THR A 186 -41.38 13.22 -17.87
CA THR A 186 -41.67 14.63 -18.14
C THR A 186 -42.97 14.77 -18.93
N PRO A 187 -44.10 15.13 -18.29
CA PRO A 187 -45.27 15.57 -19.04
C PRO A 187 -44.93 16.92 -19.68
N HIS A 188 -45.07 16.98 -21.00
CA HIS A 188 -44.99 18.22 -21.76
C HIS A 188 -46.38 18.86 -21.70
N ASP A 189 -46.49 20.01 -21.05
CA ASP A 189 -47.65 20.92 -21.12
C ASP A 189 -47.16 22.23 -21.78
#